data_AF-B4F365-F1
#
_entry.id   AF-B4F365-F1
#
_cell.length_a   1.000
_cell.length_b   1.000
_cell.length_c   1.000
_cell.angle_alpha   90.00
_cell.angle_beta   90.00
_cell.angle_gamma   90.00
#
_symmetry.space_group_name_H-M   'P 1'
#
loop_
_entity.id
_entity.type
_entity.pdbx_description
1 polymer ?
#
loop_
_entity_poly.entity_id
_entity_poly.type
_entity_poly.pdbx_seq_one_letter_code
_entity_poly.pdbx_strand_id
1 'polypeptide(L)'
;MGARKVPDEAIAEAAEALAEKIDVLLERATDVVLGAPRPGSEAWRQAWAARNTAVGRAASAHRVQVKTLIAVAAGVDPRPELERARHAGILAGETSTEPPNRRPPSGQGDGQLPIW
;
A
#
# COMPACT_ATOMS: atom_id res chain seq x y z
N MET A 1 -25.51 -12.78 44.58
CA MET A 1 -25.22 -11.46 43.98
C MET A 1 -25.38 -11.61 42.47
N GLY A 2 -26.34 -10.91 41.85
CA GLY A 2 -26.52 -10.96 40.40
C GLY A 2 -25.41 -10.17 39.69
N ALA A 3 -24.82 -10.74 38.65
CA ALA A 3 -23.82 -10.04 37.85
C ALA A 3 -24.44 -8.77 37.25
N ARG A 4 -23.79 -7.62 37.47
CA ARG A 4 -24.20 -6.36 36.84
C ARG A 4 -24.03 -6.52 35.33
N LYS A 5 -25.11 -6.32 34.56
CA LYS A 5 -25.06 -6.37 33.10
C LYS A 5 -24.11 -5.25 32.61
N VAL A 6 -23.10 -5.62 31.84
CA VAL A 6 -22.22 -4.66 31.16
C VAL A 6 -22.99 -4.09 29.96
N PRO A 7 -23.02 -2.76 29.75
CA PRO A 7 -23.62 -2.18 28.55
C PRO A 7 -22.89 -2.62 27.29
N ASP A 8 -23.63 -2.92 26.23
CA ASP A 8 -23.05 -3.35 24.95
C ASP A 8 -22.14 -2.26 24.35
N GLU A 9 -22.47 -1.00 24.60
CA GLU A 9 -21.72 0.19 24.21
C GLU A 9 -20.29 0.19 24.77
N ALA A 10 -20.14 -0.17 26.06
CA ALA A 10 -18.85 -0.24 26.73
C ALA A 10 -17.98 -1.39 26.17
N ILE A 11 -18.61 -2.47 25.71
CA ILE A 11 -17.90 -3.57 25.04
C ILE A 11 -17.42 -3.13 23.65
N ALA A 12 -18.25 -2.39 22.91
CA ALA A 12 -17.89 -1.85 21.60
C ALA A 12 -16.72 -0.85 21.70
N GLU A 13 -16.77 0.10 22.64
CA GLU A 13 -15.67 1.05 22.90
C GLU A 13 -14.36 0.33 23.25
N ALA A 14 -14.43 -0.69 24.11
CA ALA A 14 -13.26 -1.49 24.47
C ALA A 14 -12.69 -2.26 23.27
N ALA A 15 -13.56 -2.78 22.39
CA ALA A 15 -13.15 -3.47 21.18
C ALA A 15 -12.47 -2.52 20.18
N GLU A 16 -13.00 -1.31 19.99
CA GLU A 16 -12.39 -0.27 19.15
C GLU A 16 -10.99 0.12 19.69
N ALA A 17 -10.88 0.40 20.99
CA ALA A 17 -9.61 0.72 21.61
C ALA A 17 -8.58 -0.43 21.50
N LEU A 18 -9.04 -1.68 21.51
CA LEU A 18 -8.17 -2.83 21.28
C LEU A 18 -7.73 -2.93 19.82
N ALA A 19 -8.63 -2.70 18.86
CA ALA A 19 -8.31 -2.70 17.44
C ALA A 19 -7.24 -1.66 17.10
N GLU A 20 -7.35 -0.45 17.64
CA GLU A 20 -6.32 0.61 17.48
C GLU A 20 -4.94 0.16 18.01
N LYS A 21 -4.91 -0.51 19.16
CA LYS A 21 -3.66 -1.03 19.72
C LYS A 21 -3.06 -2.13 18.84
N ILE A 22 -3.89 -3.03 18.31
CA ILE A 22 -3.45 -4.08 17.40
C ILE A 22 -2.85 -3.47 16.14
N ASP A 23 -3.48 -2.44 15.56
CA ASP A 23 -2.95 -1.73 14.39
C ASP A 23 -1.55 -1.13 14.67
N VAL A 24 -1.37 -0.48 15.83
CA VAL A 24 -0.05 0.06 16.25
C VAL A 24 0.98 -1.05 16.44
N LEU A 25 0.60 -2.17 17.05
CA LEU A 25 1.50 -3.30 17.26
C LEU A 25 1.92 -3.97 15.95
N LEU A 26 1.00 -4.09 14.99
CA LEU A 26 1.30 -4.62 13.66
C LEU A 26 2.27 -3.72 12.89
N GLU A 27 2.10 -2.40 12.96
CA GLU A 27 3.07 -1.46 12.35
C GLU A 27 4.46 -1.63 12.93
N ARG A 28 4.57 -1.70 14.27
CA ARG A 28 5.85 -1.88 14.96
C ARG A 28 6.49 -3.22 14.64
N ALA A 29 5.71 -4.31 14.62
CA ALA A 29 6.23 -5.63 14.23
C ALA A 29 6.74 -5.62 12.80
N THR A 30 6.02 -4.96 11.89
CA THR A 30 6.43 -4.80 10.49
C THR A 30 7.73 -4.00 10.36
N ASP A 31 7.86 -2.89 11.10
CA ASP A 31 9.10 -2.10 11.15
C ASP A 31 10.30 -2.92 11.61
N VAL A 32 10.12 -3.75 12.65
CA VAL A 32 11.17 -4.64 13.15
C VAL A 32 11.58 -5.66 12.11
N VAL A 33 10.62 -6.33 11.46
CA VAL A 33 10.88 -7.35 10.43
C VAL A 33 11.59 -6.75 9.22
N LEU A 34 11.20 -5.55 8.79
CA LEU A 34 11.78 -4.88 7.62
C LEU A 34 13.08 -4.13 7.93
N GLY A 35 13.50 -4.04 9.21
CA GLY A 35 14.61 -3.19 9.61
C GLY A 35 14.38 -1.72 9.24
N ALA A 36 13.15 -1.23 9.43
CA ALA A 36 12.77 0.12 9.03
C ALA A 36 13.68 1.17 9.69
N PRO A 37 14.11 2.20 8.94
CA PRO A 37 15.00 3.20 9.48
C PRO A 37 14.30 4.01 10.58
N ARG A 38 15.04 4.35 11.63
CA ARG A 38 14.50 5.15 12.74
C ARG A 38 13.91 6.46 12.23
N PRO A 39 12.69 6.85 12.64
CA PRO A 39 12.11 8.13 12.27
C PRO A 39 13.07 9.29 12.53
N GLY A 40 13.19 10.21 11.57
CA GLY A 40 14.10 11.36 11.66
C GLY A 40 15.59 11.04 11.42
N SER A 41 15.98 9.79 11.20
CA SER A 41 17.32 9.46 10.70
C SER A 41 17.51 9.89 9.25
N GLU A 42 18.76 9.95 8.79
CA GLU A 42 19.06 10.25 7.39
C GLU A 42 18.47 9.20 6.44
N ALA A 43 18.65 7.91 6.76
CA ALA A 43 18.06 6.82 6.00
C ALA A 43 16.53 6.93 5.91
N TRP A 44 15.86 7.34 7.01
CA TRP A 44 14.42 7.59 7.00
C TRP A 44 14.04 8.75 6.08
N ARG A 45 14.78 9.87 6.11
CA ARG A 45 14.53 11.01 5.21
C ARG A 45 14.72 10.63 3.74
N GLN A 46 15.76 9.86 3.43
CA GLN A 46 16.02 9.39 2.06
C GLN A 46 14.90 8.45 1.57
N ALA A 47 14.50 7.47 2.39
CA ALA A 47 13.38 6.59 2.09
C ALA A 47 12.07 7.38 1.90
N TRP A 48 11.82 8.38 2.76
CA TRP A 48 10.65 9.25 2.66
C TRP A 48 10.66 10.10 1.39
N ALA A 49 11.81 10.64 0.99
CA ALA A 49 11.95 11.39 -0.26
C ALA A 49 11.72 10.50 -1.49
N ALA A 50 12.18 9.25 -1.43
CA ALA A 50 12.04 8.28 -2.51
C ALA A 50 10.66 7.60 -2.58
N ARG A 51 9.75 7.84 -1.63
CA ARG A 51 8.48 7.08 -1.47
C ARG A 51 7.59 7.05 -2.72
N ASN A 52 7.62 8.12 -3.52
CA ASN A 52 6.82 8.25 -4.73
C ASN A 52 7.52 7.72 -6.00
N THR A 53 8.75 7.21 -5.89
CA THR A 53 9.44 6.55 -7.01
C THR A 53 8.90 5.13 -7.21
N ALA A 54 9.23 4.48 -8.33
CA ALA A 54 8.88 3.07 -8.55
C ALA A 54 9.42 2.17 -7.43
N VAL A 55 10.65 2.40 -6.98
CA VAL A 55 11.28 1.67 -5.87
C VAL A 55 10.54 1.93 -4.56
N GLY A 56 10.18 3.17 -4.27
CA GLY A 56 9.42 3.53 -3.07
C GLY A 56 8.02 2.90 -3.04
N ARG A 57 7.31 2.88 -4.18
CA ARG A 57 6.02 2.20 -4.31
C ARG A 57 6.14 0.69 -4.15
N ALA A 58 7.15 0.07 -4.75
CA ALA A 58 7.42 -1.35 -4.57
C ALA A 58 7.72 -1.70 -3.10
N ALA A 59 8.52 -0.87 -2.41
CA ALA A 59 8.78 -1.03 -0.98
C ALA A 59 7.51 -0.88 -0.13
N SER A 60 6.61 0.06 -0.49
CA SER A 60 5.31 0.21 0.17
C SER A 60 4.41 -1.00 -0.03
N ALA A 61 4.34 -1.57 -1.23
CA ALA A 61 3.59 -2.79 -1.51
C ALA A 61 4.15 -3.99 -0.74
N HIS A 62 5.48 -4.13 -0.71
CA HIS A 62 6.14 -5.16 0.07
C HIS A 62 5.85 -5.03 1.57
N ARG A 63 5.82 -3.80 2.12
CA ARG A 63 5.44 -3.56 3.51
C ARG A 63 4.03 -4.06 3.81
N VAL A 64 3.05 -3.75 2.97
CA VAL A 64 1.66 -4.22 3.12
C VAL A 64 1.59 -5.75 3.09
N GLN A 65 2.35 -6.38 2.19
CA GLN A 65 2.44 -7.84 2.11
C GLN A 65 2.98 -8.44 3.42
N VAL A 66 4.08 -7.92 3.94
CA VAL A 66 4.68 -8.40 5.21
C VAL A 66 3.72 -8.17 6.38
N LYS A 67 3.10 -6.99 6.49
CA LYS A 67 2.13 -6.69 7.55
C LYS A 67 0.93 -7.64 7.51
N THR A 68 0.44 -7.96 6.31
CA THR A 68 -0.65 -8.94 6.10
C THR A 68 -0.24 -10.33 6.56
N LEU A 69 0.98 -10.78 6.21
CA LEU A 69 1.49 -12.09 6.64
C LEU A 69 1.64 -12.18 8.17
N ILE A 70 2.10 -11.10 8.81
CA ILE A 70 2.20 -11.03 10.29
C ILE A 70 0.80 -11.11 10.92
N ALA A 71 -0.17 -10.36 10.39
CA ALA A 71 -1.54 -10.39 10.91
C ALA A 71 -2.14 -11.80 10.85
N VAL A 72 -2.02 -12.47 9.70
CA VAL A 72 -2.49 -13.85 9.52
C VAL A 72 -1.79 -14.80 10.50
N ALA A 73 -0.46 -14.72 10.63
CA ALA A 73 0.29 -15.57 11.55
C ALA A 73 -0.09 -15.33 13.03
N ALA A 74 -0.51 -14.11 13.37
CA ALA A 74 -0.94 -13.73 14.72
C ALA A 74 -2.43 -14.01 14.99
N GLY A 75 -3.19 -14.52 14.01
CA GLY A 75 -4.64 -14.70 14.13
C GLY A 75 -5.44 -13.39 14.14
N VAL A 76 -4.84 -12.30 13.65
CA VAL A 76 -5.49 -10.99 13.47
C VAL A 76 -6.08 -10.90 12.07
N ASP A 77 -7.28 -10.36 11.95
CA ASP A 77 -7.92 -10.14 10.66
C ASP A 77 -7.11 -9.17 9.78
N PRO A 78 -6.61 -9.59 8.60
CA PRO A 78 -5.84 -8.73 7.71
C PRO A 78 -6.70 -7.78 6.87
N ARG A 79 -8.02 -7.97 6.79
CA ARG A 79 -8.90 -7.21 5.89
C ARG A 79 -8.80 -5.69 6.07
N PRO A 80 -8.80 -5.12 7.30
CA PRO A 80 -8.69 -3.68 7.47
C PRO A 80 -7.42 -3.10 6.83
N GLU A 81 -6.31 -3.85 6.90
CA GLU A 81 -5.05 -3.43 6.28
C GLU A 81 -5.09 -3.47 4.76
N LEU A 82 -5.66 -4.54 4.20
CA LEU A 82 -5.81 -4.69 2.75
C LEU A 82 -6.71 -3.60 2.18
N GLU A 83 -7.81 -3.26 2.84
CA GLU A 83 -8.70 -2.18 2.40
C GLU A 83 -8.01 -0.81 2.46
N ARG A 84 -7.27 -0.51 3.53
CA ARG A 84 -6.44 0.71 3.60
C ARG A 84 -5.44 0.77 2.45
N ALA A 85 -4.77 -0.33 2.14
CA ALA A 85 -3.79 -0.40 1.06
C ALA A 85 -4.43 -0.26 -0.33
N ARG A 86 -5.65 -0.78 -0.53
CA ARG A 86 -6.44 -0.55 -1.75
C ARG A 86 -6.81 0.93 -1.89
N HIS A 87 -7.34 1.54 -0.84
CA HIS A 87 -7.68 2.96 -0.83
C HIS A 87 -6.47 3.87 -1.07
N ALA A 88 -5.30 3.48 -0.59
CA ALA A 88 -4.04 4.18 -0.83
C ALA A 88 -3.43 3.91 -2.23
N GLY A 89 -4.06 3.06 -3.06
CA GLY A 89 -3.54 2.69 -4.39
C GLY A 89 -2.27 1.84 -4.36
N ILE A 90 -1.93 1.23 -3.23
CA ILE A 90 -0.70 0.44 -3.05
C ILE A 90 -0.85 -0.95 -3.70
N LEU A 91 -2.05 -1.55 -3.61
CA LEU A 91 -2.35 -2.88 -4.16
C LEU A 91 -2.90 -2.86 -5.59
N ALA A 92 -3.11 -1.67 -6.17
CA ALA A 92 -3.56 -1.49 -7.55
C ALA A 92 -2.39 -1.64 -8.55
N GLY A 93 -1.57 -2.68 -8.38
CA GLY A 93 -0.54 -3.06 -9.32
C GLY A 93 -1.17 -3.57 -10.62
N GLU A 94 -1.62 -2.63 -11.45
CA GLU A 94 -1.82 -2.70 -12.90
C GLU A 94 -2.58 -1.43 -13.36
N THR A 95 -1.97 -0.25 -13.28
CA THR A 95 -2.36 0.85 -14.19
C THR A 95 -1.14 1.62 -14.66
N SER A 96 -1.01 1.65 -15.99
CA SER A 96 -0.12 2.47 -16.81
C SER A 96 1.36 2.09 -16.88
N THR A 97 1.62 0.95 -17.53
CA THR A 97 2.58 0.98 -18.65
C THR A 97 1.81 1.36 -19.92
N GLU A 98 1.54 2.64 -20.11
CA GLU A 98 1.14 3.15 -21.42
C GLU A 98 2.38 3.08 -22.34
N PRO A 99 2.38 2.29 -23.43
CA PRO A 99 3.50 2.28 -24.35
C PRO A 99 3.57 3.65 -25.06
N PRO A 100 4.77 4.20 -25.31
CA PRO A 100 4.90 5.49 -25.97
C PRO A 100 4.25 5.40 -27.35
N ASN A 101 3.20 6.20 -27.52
CA ASN A 101 2.44 6.40 -28.75
C ASN A 101 3.40 6.65 -29.93
N ARG A 102 3.72 5.60 -30.69
CA ARG A 102 4.40 5.74 -31.97
C ARG A 102 3.38 6.27 -32.98
N ARG A 103 3.31 7.59 -33.07
CA ARG A 103 2.72 8.24 -34.25
C ARG A 103 3.47 7.73 -35.49
N PRO A 104 2.81 7.18 -36.52
CA PRO A 104 3.47 6.94 -37.79
C PRO A 104 3.85 8.30 -38.40
N PRO A 105 5.01 8.42 -39.07
CA PRO A 105 5.41 9.66 -39.70
C PRO A 105 4.41 10.00 -40.81
N SER A 106 3.71 11.12 -40.62
CA SER A 106 2.91 11.76 -41.64
C SER A 106 3.88 12.44 -42.61
N GLY A 107 4.04 11.88 -43.81
CA GLY A 107 4.75 12.56 -44.89
C GLY A 107 5.40 11.63 -45.89
N GLN A 108 4.65 11.21 -46.91
CA GLN A 108 5.15 11.13 -48.30
C GLN A 108 3.94 10.88 -49.22
N GLY A 109 3.23 11.95 -49.56
CA GLY A 109 2.27 11.96 -50.65
C GLY A 109 2.65 13.12 -51.53
N ASP A 110 3.48 12.89 -52.53
CA ASP A 110 3.67 13.77 -53.68
C ASP A 110 4.33 12.98 -54.83
N GLY A 111 3.70 13.02 -56.01
CA GLY A 111 4.40 12.93 -57.28
C GLY A 111 4.25 11.64 -58.12
N GLN A 112 3.15 11.56 -58.88
CA GLN A 112 3.08 11.27 -60.34
C GLN A 112 3.98 10.20 -61.01
N LEU A 113 3.30 9.16 -61.56
CA LEU A 113 3.17 8.73 -63.00
C LEU A 113 4.44 8.66 -63.90
N PRO A 114 4.55 7.71 -64.88
CA PRO A 114 3.54 7.51 -65.94
C PRO A 114 3.21 6.07 -66.41
N ILE A 115 1.99 5.96 -66.96
CA ILE A 115 1.60 5.32 -68.24
C ILE A 115 2.77 4.69 -69.03
N TRP A 116 2.77 3.37 -69.23
CA TRP A 116 2.25 2.61 -70.40
C TRP A 116 2.06 1.14 -70.00
#